data_AF-A0A1H0ZKI1-F1
#
_entry.id   AF-A0A1H0ZKI1-F1
#
_cell.length_a   1.000
_cell.length_b   1.000
_cell.length_c   1.000
_cell.angle_alpha   90.00
_cell.angle_beta   90.00
_cell.angle_gamma   90.00
#
_symmetry.space_group_name_H-M   'P 1'
#
loop_
_entity.id
_entity.type
_entity.pdbx_description
1 polymer ?
#
loop_
_entity_poly.entity_id
_entity_poly.type
_entity_poly.pdbx_seq_one_letter_code
_entity_poly.pdbx_strand_id
1 'polypeptide(L)'
;MSFDLLHVGTLVAVAHILGIIAAAHAILHTRTSQGAIAWAVSLVAMPYLTLIPYLFLGRSKFAGYADARRVENELLRTRAHPQVWDTQASSAGVPTQQLGSRLVQSLTRLGGMPFLPGNTVRTLVNGTATFEAIFEAIENARRYVIVQFFIVRDDALGDMLKDALIAKAKQGVRVYFLYDSIGSFDLPHRYVAALRAAGIEMQPFATNRLFVNRLQLNFRNHRKIVAVDGERAFVGGHNVGVEYLGAKPPLSPWRDTHIEVRGPAVASIQFVFIEDWYWATQQLPKFDAPAADSVTPSFDQPGDHGANERAANNMHCLVLPSGPADKQETCSLFFVEAINAARERIWITTPYLVPDEAVFAALRLAALRGVDVRILIPSRRDHLVVFAASKLYAYDSLRAGIRIFRYQPGFLHQKVVLIDSSAAAIGSANLDNRSFRLNFEIMVLTVDRGFALEVETMLLDDFAESREIDGDEYRKSNALRRMLMHVARLFSPIL
;
A
#
# COMPACT_ATOMS: atom_id res chain seq x y z
N MET A 1 40.17 34.98 20.92
CA MET A 1 40.79 33.88 20.15
C MET A 1 41.20 34.46 18.81
N SER A 2 42.50 34.59 18.56
CA SER A 2 43.01 34.96 17.23
C SER A 2 42.76 33.80 16.28
N PHE A 3 41.93 34.02 15.26
CA PHE A 3 41.75 33.06 14.17
C PHE A 3 43.05 32.95 13.38
N ASP A 4 43.85 31.94 13.68
CA ASP A 4 45.06 31.63 12.94
C ASP A 4 44.68 30.90 11.63
N LEU A 5 45.14 31.44 10.50
CA LEU A 5 44.87 30.93 9.15
C LEU A 5 45.25 29.46 8.98
N LEU A 6 46.23 28.97 9.76
CA LEU A 6 46.63 27.58 9.76
C LEU A 6 45.48 26.66 10.22
N HIS A 7 44.75 27.06 11.25
CA HIS A 7 43.61 26.29 11.78
C HIS A 7 42.45 26.25 10.79
N VAL A 8 42.20 27.37 10.08
CA VAL A 8 41.19 27.43 9.03
C VAL A 8 41.57 26.54 7.85
N GLY A 9 42.83 26.58 7.42
CA GLY A 9 43.35 25.72 6.35
C GLY A 9 43.23 24.22 6.70
N THR A 10 43.59 23.84 7.92
CA THR A 10 43.43 22.45 8.40
C THR A 10 41.96 22.03 8.42
N LEU A 11 41.05 22.88 8.90
CA LEU A 11 39.62 22.56 8.92
C LEU A 11 39.05 22.36 7.51
N VAL A 12 39.44 23.23 6.56
CA VAL A 12 39.04 23.11 5.15
C VAL A 12 39.58 21.82 4.53
N ALA A 13 40.85 21.47 4.79
CA ALA A 13 41.45 20.24 4.29
C ALA A 13 40.74 19.00 4.85
N VAL A 14 40.45 18.96 6.16
CA VAL A 14 39.68 17.89 6.79
C VAL A 14 38.28 17.77 6.18
N ALA A 15 37.59 18.88 5.95
CA ALA A 15 36.27 18.87 5.32
C ALA A 15 36.32 18.27 3.90
N HIS A 16 37.34 18.57 3.08
CA HIS A 16 37.47 18.00 1.75
C HIS A 16 37.85 16.50 1.78
N ILE A 17 38.70 16.08 2.71
CA ILE A 17 39.00 14.65 2.90
C ILE A 17 37.72 13.89 3.28
N LEU A 18 36.96 14.39 4.26
CA LEU A 18 35.67 13.82 4.64
C LEU A 18 34.68 13.84 3.47
N GLY A 19 34.67 14.91 2.68
CA GLY A 19 33.88 15.04 1.45
C GLY A 19 34.20 13.96 0.42
N ILE A 20 35.48 13.71 0.15
CA ILE A 20 35.93 12.65 -0.77
C ILE A 20 35.53 11.27 -0.25
N ILE A 21 35.73 10.98 1.03
CA ILE A 21 35.31 9.71 1.66
C ILE A 21 33.79 9.54 1.54
N ALA A 22 33.03 10.59 1.86
CA ALA A 22 31.58 10.60 1.75
C ALA A 22 31.11 10.41 0.29
N ALA A 23 31.80 11.02 -0.68
CA ALA A 23 31.53 10.88 -2.11
C ALA A 23 31.79 9.45 -2.60
N ALA A 24 32.90 8.82 -2.18
CA ALA A 24 33.17 7.41 -2.47
C ALA A 24 32.08 6.52 -1.87
N HIS A 25 31.68 6.78 -0.63
CA HIS A 25 30.54 6.10 -0.02
C HIS A 25 29.24 6.33 -0.82
N ALA A 26 29.00 7.54 -1.34
CA ALA A 26 27.81 7.88 -2.11
C ALA A 26 27.77 7.11 -3.42
N ILE A 27 28.90 6.99 -4.11
CA ILE A 27 29.03 6.21 -5.35
C ILE A 27 28.71 4.74 -5.12
N LEU A 28 29.18 4.17 -4.00
CA LEU A 28 29.00 2.76 -3.69
C LEU A 28 27.58 2.41 -3.22
N HIS A 29 26.90 3.34 -2.54
CA HIS A 29 25.65 3.02 -1.84
C HIS A 29 24.43 3.68 -2.45
N THR A 30 24.55 4.85 -3.09
CA THR A 30 23.40 5.58 -3.65
C THR A 30 22.72 4.75 -4.73
N ARG A 31 21.39 4.69 -4.66
CA ARG A 31 20.59 3.78 -5.47
C ARG A 31 20.63 4.09 -6.97
N THR A 32 20.60 5.36 -7.32
CA THR A 32 20.58 5.83 -8.71
C THR A 32 21.92 6.44 -9.08
N SER A 33 22.38 6.20 -10.30
CA SER A 33 23.58 6.85 -10.84
C SER A 33 23.49 8.38 -10.78
N GLN A 34 22.33 8.97 -11.10
CA GLN A 34 22.10 10.42 -11.03
C GLN A 34 22.27 10.96 -9.61
N GLY A 35 21.62 10.35 -8.61
CA GLY A 35 21.79 10.71 -7.20
C GLY A 35 23.23 10.51 -6.71
N ALA A 36 23.90 9.44 -7.14
CA ALA A 36 25.29 9.18 -6.80
C ALA A 36 26.21 10.28 -7.32
N ILE A 37 26.04 10.68 -8.58
CA ILE A 37 26.76 11.80 -9.20
C ILE A 37 26.46 13.09 -8.46
N ALA A 38 25.18 13.40 -8.21
CA ALA A 38 24.77 14.61 -7.51
C ALA A 38 25.43 14.72 -6.12
N TRP A 39 25.40 13.64 -5.33
CA TRP A 39 26.07 13.61 -4.03
C TRP A 39 27.59 13.69 -4.17
N ALA A 40 28.20 12.88 -5.04
CA ALA A 40 29.65 12.84 -5.20
C ALA A 40 30.22 14.19 -5.63
N VAL A 41 29.65 14.82 -6.66
CA VAL A 41 30.08 16.14 -7.14
C VAL A 41 29.92 17.19 -6.04
N SER A 42 28.77 17.22 -5.37
CA SER A 42 28.49 18.22 -4.34
C SER A 42 29.36 18.04 -3.08
N LEU A 43 29.67 16.80 -2.70
CA LEU A 43 30.56 16.47 -1.57
C LEU A 43 32.02 16.81 -1.84
N VAL A 44 32.47 16.66 -3.09
CA VAL A 44 33.84 17.02 -3.48
C VAL A 44 33.99 18.53 -3.67
N ALA A 45 33.02 19.19 -4.32
CA ALA A 45 33.12 20.60 -4.67
C ALA A 45 32.82 21.56 -3.50
N MET A 46 31.87 21.20 -2.62
CA MET A 46 31.40 22.07 -1.54
C MET A 46 31.08 21.28 -0.25
N PRO A 47 32.04 20.52 0.31
CA PRO A 47 31.83 19.61 1.44
C PRO A 47 31.21 20.27 2.68
N TYR A 48 31.55 21.53 2.93
CA TYR A 48 31.05 22.30 4.08
C TYR A 48 29.54 22.58 4.01
N LEU A 49 28.92 22.57 2.83
CA LEU A 49 27.47 22.67 2.65
C LEU A 49 26.79 21.30 2.56
N THR A 50 27.51 20.28 2.10
CA THR A 50 26.91 19.03 1.62
C THR A 50 27.14 17.84 2.54
N LEU A 51 28.21 17.84 3.34
CA LEU A 51 28.50 16.77 4.31
C LEU A 51 27.36 16.60 5.31
N ILE A 52 26.87 17.71 5.88
CA ILE A 52 25.78 17.66 6.86
C ILE A 52 24.51 17.07 6.23
N PRO A 53 23.94 17.63 5.13
CA PRO A 53 22.81 17.01 4.45
C PRO A 53 23.04 15.56 4.04
N TYR A 54 24.24 15.20 3.57
CA TYR A 54 24.55 13.84 3.15
C TYR A 54 24.52 12.83 4.31
N LEU A 55 24.98 13.22 5.49
CA LEU A 55 24.88 12.38 6.69
C LEU A 55 23.40 12.08 7.04
N PHE A 56 22.49 13.00 6.73
CA PHE A 56 21.05 12.84 6.98
C PHE A 56 20.28 12.20 5.81
N LEU A 57 20.67 12.45 4.56
CA LEU A 57 19.88 12.15 3.35
C LEU A 57 20.59 11.22 2.35
N GLY A 58 21.91 11.09 2.44
CA GLY A 58 22.74 10.38 1.46
C GLY A 58 22.85 8.88 1.67
N ARG A 59 22.46 8.38 2.84
CA ARG A 59 22.39 6.94 3.11
C ARG A 59 21.11 6.35 2.53
N SER A 60 21.22 5.75 1.36
CA SER A 60 20.13 5.08 0.64
C SER A 60 19.81 3.66 1.12
N LYS A 61 20.65 3.04 1.97
CA LYS A 61 20.44 1.66 2.44
C LYS A 61 20.56 1.52 3.95
N PHE A 62 19.44 1.12 4.54
CA PHE A 62 19.34 0.44 5.83
C PHE A 62 19.87 -1.00 5.76
N ALA A 63 20.99 -1.26 5.04
CA ALA A 63 21.41 -2.61 4.63
C ALA A 63 21.46 -3.61 5.80
N GLY A 64 22.13 -3.28 6.91
CA GLY A 64 22.21 -4.17 8.06
C GLY A 64 20.86 -4.46 8.73
N TYR A 65 19.95 -3.48 8.78
CA TYR A 65 18.63 -3.67 9.40
C TYR A 65 17.68 -4.43 8.47
N ALA A 66 17.62 -4.07 7.17
CA ALA A 66 16.79 -4.77 6.20
C ALA A 66 17.24 -6.23 6.02
N ASP A 67 18.55 -6.49 5.98
CA ASP A 67 19.07 -7.86 5.83
C ASP A 67 18.83 -8.73 7.08
N ALA A 68 19.04 -8.20 8.28
CA ALA A 68 18.67 -8.90 9.52
C ALA A 68 17.17 -9.22 9.56
N ARG A 69 16.33 -8.27 9.15
CA ARG A 69 14.88 -8.46 9.07
C ARG A 69 14.45 -9.44 7.99
N ARG A 70 15.17 -9.55 6.87
CA ARG A 70 14.90 -10.56 5.83
C ARG A 70 15.10 -11.98 6.37
N VAL A 71 16.22 -12.22 7.07
CA VAL A 71 16.49 -13.52 7.70
C VAL A 71 15.39 -13.85 8.71
N GLU A 72 14.97 -12.87 9.49
CA GLU A 72 13.90 -13.00 10.45
C GLU A 72 12.53 -13.32 9.80
N ASN A 73 12.19 -12.64 8.69
CA ASN A 73 10.99 -12.93 7.90
C ASN A 73 11.03 -14.33 7.26
N GLU A 74 12.19 -14.79 6.78
CA GLU A 74 12.35 -16.15 6.26
C GLU A 74 12.10 -17.19 7.37
N LEU A 75 12.62 -16.97 8.58
CA LEU A 75 12.35 -17.83 9.73
C LEU A 75 10.87 -17.82 10.14
N LEU A 76 10.22 -16.65 10.11
CA LEU A 76 8.79 -16.54 10.35
C LEU A 76 7.96 -17.33 9.35
N ARG A 77 8.31 -17.24 8.06
CA ARG A 77 7.65 -18.01 6.99
C ARG A 77 7.72 -19.51 7.24
N THR A 78 8.78 -20.01 7.86
CA THR A 78 8.84 -21.41 8.29
C THR A 78 7.98 -21.68 9.53
N ARG A 79 7.95 -20.78 10.51
CA ARG A 79 7.27 -21.00 11.80
C ARG A 79 5.75 -20.79 11.77
N ALA A 80 5.29 -19.86 10.95
CA ALA A 80 3.89 -19.46 10.83
C ALA A 80 3.34 -19.77 9.43
N HIS A 81 3.96 -20.70 8.70
CA HIS A 81 3.53 -21.14 7.37
C HIS A 81 2.06 -21.55 7.38
N PRO A 82 1.18 -20.88 6.61
CA PRO A 82 -0.20 -21.31 6.48
C PRO A 82 -0.29 -22.68 5.82
N GLN A 83 -0.86 -23.68 6.52
CA GLN A 83 -1.00 -25.05 5.99
C GLN A 83 -1.77 -25.10 4.66
N VAL A 84 -2.68 -24.15 4.44
CA VAL A 84 -3.46 -24.05 3.21
C VAL A 84 -2.58 -23.82 1.97
N TRP A 85 -1.39 -23.25 2.12
CA TRP A 85 -0.42 -23.08 1.04
C TRP A 85 0.15 -24.41 0.55
N ASP A 86 0.24 -25.43 1.40
CA ASP A 86 0.70 -26.76 0.97
C ASP A 86 -0.42 -27.57 0.33
N THR A 87 -1.64 -27.44 0.87
CA THR A 87 -2.76 -28.31 0.48
C THR A 87 -3.59 -27.77 -0.69
N GLN A 88 -3.64 -26.45 -0.87
CA GLN A 88 -4.55 -25.81 -1.83
C GLN A 88 -3.87 -24.87 -2.83
N ALA A 89 -2.58 -24.58 -2.67
CA ALA A 89 -1.88 -23.74 -3.64
C ALA A 89 -1.98 -24.33 -5.05
N SER A 90 -2.47 -23.53 -5.99
CA SER A 90 -2.48 -23.90 -7.39
C SER A 90 -1.96 -22.75 -8.23
N SER A 91 -0.78 -22.95 -8.81
CA SER A 91 -0.28 -22.10 -9.90
C SER A 91 -0.85 -22.52 -11.26
N ALA A 92 -1.63 -23.61 -11.31
CA ALA A 92 -2.26 -24.14 -12.50
C ALA A 92 -3.76 -23.79 -12.56
N GLY A 93 -4.40 -24.01 -13.71
CA GLY A 93 -5.83 -23.75 -13.89
C GLY A 93 -6.15 -22.30 -14.26
N VAL A 94 -7.22 -21.75 -13.68
CA VAL A 94 -7.83 -20.47 -14.08
C VAL A 94 -6.83 -19.29 -14.11
N PRO A 95 -5.98 -19.08 -13.08
CA PRO A 95 -4.99 -17.99 -13.12
C PRO A 95 -4.06 -18.07 -14.33
N THR A 96 -3.53 -19.25 -14.62
CA THR A 96 -2.63 -19.46 -15.77
C THR A 96 -3.36 -19.30 -17.11
N GLN A 97 -4.64 -19.68 -17.20
CA GLN A 97 -5.43 -19.52 -18.41
C GLN A 97 -5.76 -18.05 -18.70
N GLN A 98 -6.12 -17.27 -17.67
CA GLN A 98 -6.52 -15.88 -17.82
C GLN A 98 -5.32 -14.92 -17.91
N LEU A 99 -4.28 -15.12 -17.09
CA LEU A 99 -3.13 -14.21 -16.99
C LEU A 99 -1.85 -14.73 -17.65
N GLY A 100 -1.76 -16.03 -17.90
CA GLY A 100 -0.55 -16.68 -18.42
C GLY A 100 0.36 -17.25 -17.33
N SER A 101 0.94 -18.42 -17.59
CA SER A 101 1.75 -19.17 -16.60
C SER A 101 2.99 -18.42 -16.11
N ARG A 102 3.70 -17.73 -17.01
CA ARG A 102 4.92 -16.99 -16.66
C ARG A 102 4.64 -15.82 -15.72
N LEU A 103 3.51 -15.14 -15.93
CA LEU A 103 3.08 -14.03 -15.08
C LEU A 103 2.67 -14.53 -13.69
N VAL A 104 1.86 -15.59 -13.63
CA VAL A 104 1.45 -16.24 -12.37
C VAL A 104 2.68 -16.65 -11.55
N GLN A 105 3.68 -17.27 -12.18
CA GLN A 105 4.92 -17.66 -11.53
C GLN A 105 5.72 -16.44 -11.02
N SER A 106 5.81 -15.39 -11.82
CA SER A 106 6.53 -14.16 -11.45
C SER A 106 5.87 -13.49 -10.24
N LEU A 107 4.55 -13.29 -10.28
CA LEU A 107 3.77 -12.71 -9.18
C LEU A 107 3.84 -13.55 -7.88
N THR A 108 3.73 -14.87 -7.99
CA THR A 108 3.83 -15.79 -6.85
C THR A 108 5.21 -15.72 -6.20
N ARG A 109 6.28 -15.68 -7.00
CA ARG A 109 7.65 -15.56 -6.49
C ARG A 109 7.93 -14.17 -5.90
N LEU A 110 7.34 -13.14 -6.49
CA LEU A 110 7.50 -11.75 -6.07
C LEU A 110 6.87 -11.51 -4.68
N GLY A 111 5.60 -11.89 -4.50
CA GLY A 111 4.92 -11.79 -3.20
C GLY A 111 5.35 -12.86 -2.19
N GLY A 112 5.89 -13.98 -2.67
CA GLY A 112 6.26 -15.13 -1.85
C GLY A 112 5.07 -15.81 -1.19
N MET A 113 3.89 -15.69 -1.80
CA MET A 113 2.63 -16.32 -1.40
C MET A 113 1.98 -16.96 -2.64
N PRO A 114 1.30 -18.12 -2.51
CA PRO A 114 0.67 -18.78 -3.64
C PRO A 114 -0.68 -18.16 -4.01
N PHE A 115 -1.13 -18.43 -5.24
CA PHE A 115 -2.55 -18.33 -5.57
C PHE A 115 -3.32 -19.43 -4.85
N LEU A 116 -4.44 -19.04 -4.23
CA LEU A 116 -5.36 -19.95 -3.56
C LEU A 116 -6.72 -19.91 -4.26
N PRO A 117 -7.33 -21.06 -4.59
CA PRO A 117 -8.70 -21.16 -5.10
C PRO A 117 -9.73 -21.09 -3.94
N GLY A 118 -11.02 -21.22 -4.24
CA GLY A 118 -12.08 -21.40 -3.25
C GLY A 118 -12.44 -20.16 -2.45
N ASN A 119 -12.19 -18.97 -2.99
CA ASN A 119 -12.51 -17.71 -2.31
C ASN A 119 -13.77 -17.07 -2.88
N THR A 120 -14.36 -16.21 -2.07
CA THR A 120 -15.37 -15.25 -2.49
C THR A 120 -14.89 -13.86 -2.08
N VAL A 121 -14.92 -12.93 -3.03
CA VAL A 121 -14.50 -11.53 -2.85
C VAL A 121 -15.61 -10.62 -3.35
N ARG A 122 -15.94 -9.59 -2.58
CA ARG A 122 -16.86 -8.53 -3.00
C ARG A 122 -16.28 -7.16 -2.69
N THR A 123 -16.63 -6.15 -3.47
CA THR A 123 -16.25 -4.77 -3.20
C THR A 123 -17.12 -4.15 -2.09
N LEU A 124 -16.51 -3.25 -1.33
CA LEU A 124 -17.14 -2.40 -0.32
C LEU A 124 -16.86 -0.96 -0.74
N VAL A 125 -17.86 -0.35 -1.37
CA VAL A 125 -17.77 0.98 -1.96
C VAL A 125 -18.06 2.03 -0.90
N ASN A 126 -17.10 2.93 -0.67
CA ASN A 126 -17.14 4.01 0.34
C ASN A 126 -17.17 3.52 1.80
N GLY A 127 -17.07 4.48 2.72
CA GLY A 127 -16.89 4.21 4.15
C GLY A 127 -18.09 3.50 4.78
N THR A 128 -19.32 3.88 4.44
CA THR A 128 -20.52 3.29 5.04
C THR A 128 -20.56 1.77 4.82
N ALA A 129 -20.52 1.29 3.58
CA ALA A 129 -20.52 -0.14 3.27
C ALA A 129 -19.30 -0.87 3.87
N THR A 130 -18.14 -0.19 3.93
CA THR A 130 -16.93 -0.76 4.52
C THR A 130 -17.06 -0.99 6.02
N PHE A 131 -17.43 0.05 6.77
CA PHE A 131 -17.46 0.01 8.22
C PHE A 131 -18.68 -0.75 8.76
N GLU A 132 -19.82 -0.74 8.06
CA GLU A 132 -20.95 -1.61 8.39
C GLU A 132 -20.54 -3.09 8.33
N ALA A 133 -19.89 -3.52 7.24
CA ALA A 133 -19.46 -4.91 7.09
C ALA A 133 -18.36 -5.29 8.11
N ILE A 134 -17.42 -4.37 8.40
CA ILE A 134 -16.39 -4.59 9.42
C ILE A 134 -17.02 -4.74 10.81
N PHE A 135 -17.95 -3.86 11.19
CA PHE A 135 -18.60 -3.92 12.50
C PHE A 135 -19.47 -5.17 12.64
N GLU A 136 -20.23 -5.54 11.60
CA GLU A 136 -20.98 -6.81 11.58
C GLU A 136 -20.05 -8.01 11.82
N ALA A 137 -18.89 -8.06 11.16
CA ALA A 137 -17.94 -9.14 11.36
C ALA A 137 -17.36 -9.13 12.79
N ILE A 138 -16.99 -7.97 13.32
CA ILE A 138 -16.47 -7.84 14.70
C ILE A 138 -17.54 -8.28 15.71
N GLU A 139 -18.79 -7.86 15.54
CA GLU A 139 -19.94 -8.24 16.38
C GLU A 139 -20.21 -9.75 16.39
N ASN A 140 -19.91 -10.44 15.30
CA ASN A 140 -20.06 -11.90 15.21
C ASN A 140 -18.81 -12.68 15.63
N ALA A 141 -17.70 -12.01 15.93
CA ALA A 141 -16.45 -12.65 16.31
C ALA A 141 -16.58 -13.49 17.59
N ARG A 142 -15.98 -14.68 17.58
CA ARG A 142 -16.06 -15.70 18.64
C ARG A 142 -14.70 -16.04 19.27
N ARG A 143 -13.61 -15.95 18.51
CA ARG A 143 -12.27 -16.38 18.94
C ARG A 143 -11.30 -15.22 18.99
N TYR A 144 -11.17 -14.49 17.89
CA TYR A 144 -10.29 -13.35 17.82
C TYR A 144 -10.62 -12.35 16.71
N VAL A 145 -10.18 -11.12 16.92
CA VAL A 145 -10.23 -10.03 15.95
C VAL A 145 -8.83 -9.46 15.79
N ILE A 146 -8.41 -9.31 14.54
CA ILE A 146 -7.18 -8.63 14.14
C ILE A 146 -7.56 -7.29 13.53
N VAL A 147 -6.94 -6.20 13.98
CA VAL A 147 -7.14 -4.86 13.45
C VAL A 147 -5.80 -4.21 13.17
N GLN A 148 -5.65 -3.67 11.96
CA GLN A 148 -4.47 -2.95 11.52
C GLN A 148 -4.86 -1.77 10.64
N PHE A 149 -4.45 -0.56 11.02
CA PHE A 149 -4.70 0.66 10.25
C PHE A 149 -3.51 1.62 10.28
N PHE A 150 -3.37 2.43 9.22
CA PHE A 150 -2.37 3.50 9.18
C PHE A 150 -2.83 4.70 10.03
N ILE A 151 -4.08 5.15 9.84
CA ILE A 151 -4.67 6.24 10.63
C ILE A 151 -5.81 5.68 11.49
N VAL A 152 -5.77 6.00 12.77
CA VAL A 152 -6.88 5.86 13.70
C VAL A 152 -7.09 7.21 14.38
N ARG A 153 -8.30 7.74 14.27
CA ARG A 153 -8.71 8.97 14.97
C ARG A 153 -9.56 8.64 16.18
N ASP A 154 -9.51 9.51 17.18
CA ASP A 154 -10.45 9.54 18.32
C ASP A 154 -11.59 10.51 17.96
N ASP A 155 -12.43 10.05 17.03
CA ASP A 155 -13.64 10.71 16.56
C ASP A 155 -14.81 9.70 16.55
N ALA A 156 -15.99 10.08 16.03
CA ALA A 156 -17.18 9.22 16.11
C ALA A 156 -16.97 7.80 15.53
N LEU A 157 -16.26 7.67 14.41
CA LEU A 157 -15.99 6.34 13.83
C LEU A 157 -14.93 5.58 14.64
N GLY A 158 -13.90 6.28 15.11
CA GLY A 158 -12.92 5.71 16.03
C GLY A 158 -13.52 5.21 17.33
N ASP A 159 -14.46 5.97 17.90
CA ASP A 159 -15.19 5.59 19.12
C ASP A 159 -16.05 4.35 18.89
N MET A 160 -16.75 4.26 17.76
CA MET A 160 -17.50 3.03 17.39
C MET A 160 -16.57 1.82 17.33
N LEU A 161 -15.40 1.94 16.68
CA LEU A 161 -14.42 0.86 16.63
C LEU A 161 -13.89 0.50 18.02
N LYS A 162 -13.50 1.50 18.81
CA LYS A 162 -13.03 1.31 20.18
C LYS A 162 -14.05 0.53 21.01
N ASP A 163 -15.32 0.95 20.98
CA ASP A 163 -16.37 0.37 21.79
C ASP A 163 -16.70 -1.07 21.35
N ALA A 164 -16.74 -1.33 20.04
CA ALA A 164 -16.93 -2.68 19.50
C ALA A 164 -15.81 -3.65 19.93
N LEU A 165 -14.55 -3.20 19.84
CA LEU A 165 -13.40 -4.01 20.26
C LEU A 165 -13.38 -4.26 21.78
N ILE A 166 -13.71 -3.25 22.59
CA ILE A 166 -13.81 -3.39 24.05
C ILE A 166 -14.93 -4.37 24.41
N ALA A 167 -16.08 -4.27 23.75
CA ALA A 167 -17.20 -5.19 23.98
C ALA A 167 -16.79 -6.64 23.69
N LYS A 168 -16.06 -6.88 22.60
CA LYS A 168 -15.56 -8.22 22.25
C LYS A 168 -14.50 -8.74 23.21
N ALA A 169 -13.54 -7.91 23.60
CA ALA A 169 -12.55 -8.28 24.60
C ALA A 169 -13.20 -8.70 25.93
N LYS A 170 -14.24 -7.98 26.38
CA LYS A 170 -15.02 -8.35 27.57
C LYS A 170 -15.80 -9.66 27.44
N GLN A 171 -16.14 -10.07 26.22
CA GLN A 171 -16.75 -11.38 25.93
C GLN A 171 -15.71 -12.51 25.87
N GLY A 172 -14.42 -12.22 26.09
CA GLY A 172 -13.34 -13.20 26.04
C GLY A 172 -12.75 -13.43 24.64
N VAL A 173 -13.18 -12.66 23.63
CA VAL A 173 -12.60 -12.68 22.28
C VAL A 173 -11.25 -11.98 22.33
N ARG A 174 -10.18 -12.62 21.83
CA ARG A 174 -8.85 -12.00 21.80
C ARG A 174 -8.81 -10.91 20.73
N VAL A 175 -8.29 -9.74 21.07
CA VAL A 175 -8.19 -8.64 20.10
C VAL A 175 -6.75 -8.22 19.97
N TYR A 176 -6.23 -8.25 18.74
CA TYR A 176 -4.91 -7.76 18.38
C TYR A 176 -5.05 -6.48 17.56
N PHE A 177 -4.44 -5.39 18.01
CA PHE A 177 -4.54 -4.09 17.38
C PHE A 177 -3.17 -3.47 17.11
N LEU A 178 -2.82 -3.38 15.83
CA LEU A 178 -1.65 -2.67 15.33
C LEU A 178 -2.05 -1.34 14.68
N TYR A 179 -1.34 -0.26 14.97
CA TYR A 179 -1.59 1.04 14.31
C TYR A 179 -0.29 1.78 14.02
N ASP A 180 -0.20 2.52 12.92
CA ASP A 180 1.03 3.29 12.63
C ASP A 180 1.17 4.48 13.58
N SER A 181 2.34 4.58 14.23
CA SER A 181 2.64 5.63 15.21
C SER A 181 2.68 7.05 14.63
N ILE A 182 3.03 7.22 13.35
CA ILE A 182 3.02 8.54 12.71
C ILE A 182 1.70 8.81 12.02
N GLY A 183 1.09 7.81 11.37
CA GLY A 183 -0.25 7.97 10.80
C GLY A 183 -1.29 8.34 11.86
N SER A 184 -1.15 7.76 13.06
CA SER A 184 -2.05 8.00 14.20
C SER A 184 -1.40 8.89 15.28
N PHE A 185 -0.56 9.85 14.89
CA PHE A 185 0.17 10.71 15.85
C PHE A 185 -0.75 11.53 16.78
N ASP A 186 -1.96 11.85 16.32
CA ASP A 186 -2.99 12.58 17.08
C ASP A 186 -3.84 11.67 18.00
N LEU A 187 -3.60 10.34 18.01
CA LEU A 187 -4.38 9.42 18.83
C LEU A 187 -4.03 9.59 20.31
N PRO A 188 -4.98 9.98 21.18
CA PRO A 188 -4.64 10.38 22.54
C PRO A 188 -4.39 9.17 23.44
N HIS A 189 -3.52 9.36 24.44
CA HIS A 189 -3.17 8.31 25.40
C HIS A 189 -4.41 7.70 26.10
N ARG A 190 -5.47 8.49 26.33
CA ARG A 190 -6.72 7.99 26.93
C ARG A 190 -7.40 6.90 26.09
N TYR A 191 -7.35 7.02 24.76
CA TYR A 191 -7.94 6.06 23.83
C TYR A 191 -7.19 4.72 23.91
N VAL A 192 -5.86 4.80 23.83
CA VAL A 192 -4.95 3.66 23.96
C VAL A 192 -5.08 2.98 25.34
N ALA A 193 -5.13 3.77 26.41
CA ALA A 193 -5.25 3.25 27.77
C ALA A 193 -6.58 2.51 27.98
N ALA A 194 -7.69 3.01 27.43
CA ALA A 194 -8.98 2.35 27.51
C ALA A 194 -9.00 0.97 26.83
N LEU A 195 -8.43 0.85 25.63
CA LEU A 195 -8.31 -0.42 24.92
C LEU A 195 -7.44 -1.42 25.71
N ARG A 196 -6.28 -0.98 26.19
CA ARG A 196 -5.37 -1.81 26.98
C ARG A 196 -6.01 -2.29 28.28
N ALA A 197 -6.74 -1.41 28.96
CA ALA A 197 -7.46 -1.75 30.20
C ALA A 197 -8.56 -2.79 29.97
N ALA A 198 -9.13 -2.88 28.76
CA ALA A 198 -10.10 -3.89 28.37
C ALA A 198 -9.46 -5.25 28.02
N GLY A 199 -8.12 -5.38 28.08
CA GLY A 199 -7.41 -6.62 27.75
C GLY A 199 -7.04 -6.76 26.26
N ILE A 200 -7.14 -5.70 25.47
CA ILE A 200 -6.76 -5.70 24.05
C ILE A 200 -5.24 -5.66 23.92
N GLU A 201 -4.69 -6.61 23.17
CA GLU A 201 -3.27 -6.66 22.83
C GLU A 201 -2.99 -5.63 21.75
N MET A 202 -2.35 -4.52 22.11
CA MET A 202 -2.13 -3.42 21.18
C MET A 202 -0.69 -2.92 21.16
N GLN A 203 -0.23 -2.58 19.95
CA GLN A 203 1.12 -2.06 19.73
C GLN A 203 1.13 -0.96 18.67
N PRO A 204 1.87 0.13 18.88
CA PRO A 204 2.19 1.05 17.80
C PRO A 204 3.22 0.40 16.87
N PHE A 205 2.96 0.39 15.57
CA PHE A 205 3.98 0.11 14.58
C PHE A 205 4.94 1.30 14.53
N ALA A 206 6.16 1.07 15.00
CA ALA A 206 7.25 2.03 14.98
C ALA A 206 8.53 1.31 14.58
N THR A 207 9.35 1.95 13.75
CA THR A 207 10.69 1.44 13.48
C THR A 207 11.57 1.80 14.67
N ASN A 208 11.89 0.78 15.48
CA ASN A 208 12.72 0.71 16.69
C ASN A 208 13.22 2.02 17.37
N ARG A 209 12.94 2.17 18.68
CA ARG A 209 13.32 3.33 19.52
C ARG A 209 14.82 3.40 19.92
N LEU A 210 15.56 2.30 19.84
CA LEU A 210 16.90 2.16 20.44
C LEU A 210 18.07 2.63 19.57
N PHE A 211 17.89 2.70 18.25
CA PHE A 211 18.91 3.18 17.31
C PHE A 211 18.24 4.14 16.33
N VAL A 212 18.15 5.43 16.70
CA VAL A 212 17.48 6.43 15.87
C VAL A 212 18.36 6.77 14.68
N ASN A 213 18.21 6.05 13.57
CA ASN A 213 18.66 6.56 12.28
C ASN A 213 17.43 7.22 11.65
N ARG A 214 17.41 8.56 11.52
CA ARG A 214 16.18 9.34 11.21
C ARG A 214 15.51 8.97 9.87
N LEU A 215 16.17 8.24 8.98
CA LEU A 215 15.55 7.68 7.78
C LEU A 215 14.62 6.47 8.06
N GLN A 216 14.73 5.81 9.23
CA GLN A 216 13.74 4.85 9.74
C GLN A 216 12.40 5.53 10.05
N LEU A 217 12.37 6.88 10.19
CA LEU A 217 11.12 7.63 10.29
C LEU A 217 10.31 7.58 8.98
N ASN A 218 10.86 7.09 7.87
CA ASN A 218 10.12 7.03 6.61
C ASN A 218 9.35 5.72 6.41
N PHE A 219 9.68 4.63 7.12
CA PHE A 219 8.92 3.39 6.97
C PHE A 219 7.60 3.49 7.71
N ARG A 220 6.51 3.27 6.97
CA ARG A 220 5.15 3.39 7.49
C ARG A 220 4.39 2.11 7.21
N ASN A 221 3.63 1.66 8.19
CA ASN A 221 2.68 0.60 7.93
C ASN A 221 1.43 1.21 7.30
N HIS A 222 1.31 1.09 5.97
CA HIS A 222 0.21 1.66 5.22
C HIS A 222 -0.88 0.62 4.89
N ARG A 223 -0.81 -0.58 5.47
CA ARG A 223 -1.84 -1.61 5.29
C ARG A 223 -3.06 -1.30 6.15
N LYS A 224 -4.23 -1.67 5.63
CA LYS A 224 -5.49 -1.64 6.37
C LYS A 224 -6.08 -3.03 6.30
N ILE A 225 -6.00 -3.75 7.42
CA ILE A 225 -6.38 -5.16 7.52
C ILE A 225 -7.29 -5.29 8.73
N VAL A 226 -8.48 -5.86 8.53
CA VAL A 226 -9.28 -6.41 9.61
C VAL A 226 -9.51 -7.88 9.29
N ALA A 227 -9.27 -8.78 10.24
CA ALA A 227 -9.60 -10.19 10.07
C ALA A 227 -10.28 -10.75 11.31
N VAL A 228 -11.34 -11.52 11.10
CA VAL A 228 -12.17 -12.08 12.17
C VAL A 228 -12.14 -13.59 12.07
N ASP A 229 -11.74 -14.22 13.18
CA ASP A 229 -11.75 -15.67 13.39
C ASP A 229 -11.04 -16.54 12.34
N GLY A 230 -10.28 -15.93 11.41
CA GLY A 230 -9.67 -16.64 10.28
C GLY A 230 -10.64 -16.98 9.15
N GLU A 231 -11.85 -16.40 9.18
CA GLU A 231 -12.93 -16.73 8.26
C GLU A 231 -13.30 -15.57 7.32
N ARG A 232 -13.19 -14.33 7.82
CA ARG A 232 -13.44 -13.10 7.06
C ARG A 232 -12.27 -12.15 7.19
N ALA A 233 -11.89 -11.50 6.09
CA ALA A 233 -10.89 -10.44 6.09
C ALA A 233 -11.33 -9.24 5.24
N PHE A 234 -10.83 -8.06 5.60
CA PHE A 234 -11.10 -6.80 4.95
C PHE A 234 -9.80 -6.10 4.61
N VAL A 235 -9.66 -5.67 3.35
CA VAL A 235 -8.45 -5.00 2.84
C VAL A 235 -8.84 -3.86 1.90
N GLY A 236 -8.14 -2.73 1.93
CA GLY A 236 -8.36 -1.64 0.97
C GLY A 236 -7.75 -0.30 1.38
N GLY A 237 -8.37 0.81 0.96
CA GLY A 237 -7.83 2.17 1.15
C GLY A 237 -8.31 2.96 2.39
N HIS A 238 -9.51 2.69 2.91
CA HIS A 238 -10.09 3.39 4.07
C HIS A 238 -9.24 3.28 5.34
N ASN A 239 -9.08 4.40 6.05
CA ASN A 239 -8.62 4.41 7.44
C ASN A 239 -9.78 4.73 8.40
N VAL A 240 -9.51 4.76 9.70
CA VAL A 240 -10.52 5.02 10.73
C VAL A 240 -10.55 6.51 11.06
N GLY A 241 -11.59 7.19 10.57
CA GLY A 241 -11.92 8.58 10.87
C GLY A 241 -13.16 9.06 10.11
N VAL A 242 -13.85 10.08 10.61
CA VAL A 242 -15.13 10.54 10.02
C VAL A 242 -14.98 11.09 8.60
N GLU A 243 -13.78 11.50 8.17
CA GLU A 243 -13.54 11.83 6.76
C GLU A 243 -13.85 10.67 5.80
N TYR A 244 -13.58 9.43 6.21
CA TYR A 244 -13.80 8.23 5.41
C TYR A 244 -15.30 7.87 5.30
N LEU A 245 -16.13 8.37 6.20
CA LEU A 245 -17.60 8.35 6.09
C LEU A 245 -18.13 9.51 5.23
N GLY A 246 -17.25 10.32 4.62
CA GLY A 246 -17.66 11.48 3.84
C GLY A 246 -18.11 12.67 4.68
N ALA A 247 -17.81 12.72 5.98
CA ALA A 247 -18.32 13.77 6.86
C ALA A 247 -17.42 15.01 6.98
N LYS A 248 -16.33 15.11 6.20
CA LYS A 248 -15.31 16.18 6.35
C LYS A 248 -15.04 16.98 5.06
N PRO A 249 -15.73 18.11 4.84
CA PRO A 249 -15.37 19.07 3.79
C PRO A 249 -13.96 19.67 4.02
N PRO A 250 -13.26 20.13 2.97
CA PRO A 250 -13.67 20.21 1.56
C PRO A 250 -13.36 18.94 0.76
N LEU A 251 -12.83 17.88 1.38
CA LEU A 251 -12.47 16.64 0.67
C LEU A 251 -13.65 15.66 0.52
N SER A 252 -14.74 15.89 1.24
CA SER A 252 -15.99 15.12 1.11
C SER A 252 -16.70 15.31 -0.25
N PRO A 253 -17.39 14.27 -0.78
CA PRO A 253 -17.39 12.89 -0.29
C PRO A 253 -16.03 12.21 -0.49
N TRP A 254 -15.71 11.27 0.39
CA TRP A 254 -14.49 10.48 0.28
C TRP A 254 -14.78 9.21 -0.52
N ARG A 255 -14.18 9.10 -1.70
CA ARG A 255 -14.39 7.98 -2.62
C ARG A 255 -13.24 6.98 -2.50
N ASP A 256 -13.50 5.84 -1.89
CA ASP A 256 -12.50 4.78 -1.67
C ASP A 256 -13.17 3.40 -1.70
N THR A 257 -12.37 2.33 -1.80
CA THR A 257 -12.85 0.95 -1.95
C THR A 257 -12.09 0.02 -1.01
N HIS A 258 -12.84 -0.82 -0.31
CA HIS A 258 -12.35 -2.02 0.37
C HIS A 258 -12.87 -3.27 -0.32
N ILE A 259 -12.32 -4.42 0.04
CA ILE A 259 -12.88 -5.73 -0.29
C ILE A 259 -13.14 -6.51 0.99
N GLU A 260 -14.21 -7.30 1.00
CA GLU A 260 -14.38 -8.42 1.94
C GLU A 260 -13.94 -9.70 1.24
N VAL A 261 -13.09 -10.47 1.91
CA VAL A 261 -12.55 -11.75 1.45
C VAL A 261 -13.00 -12.84 2.40
N ARG A 262 -13.56 -13.91 1.84
CA ARG A 262 -13.86 -15.16 2.54
C ARG A 262 -13.19 -16.32 1.83
N GLY A 263 -12.71 -17.30 2.60
CA GLY A 263 -12.04 -18.49 2.09
C GLY A 263 -10.53 -18.51 2.33
N PRO A 264 -9.80 -19.42 1.68
CA PRO A 264 -8.39 -19.71 1.92
C PRO A 264 -7.44 -18.51 1.96
N ALA A 265 -7.71 -17.47 1.15
CA ALA A 265 -6.89 -16.25 1.08
C ALA A 265 -6.88 -15.44 2.38
N VAL A 266 -7.86 -15.64 3.26
CA VAL A 266 -7.87 -15.02 4.61
C VAL A 266 -6.61 -15.41 5.38
N ALA A 267 -6.16 -16.67 5.28
CA ALA A 267 -4.94 -17.12 5.95
C ALA A 267 -3.69 -16.37 5.45
N SER A 268 -3.62 -16.08 4.15
CA SER A 268 -2.53 -15.25 3.59
C SER A 268 -2.60 -13.81 4.09
N ILE A 269 -3.79 -13.20 4.16
CA ILE A 269 -3.98 -11.85 4.71
C ILE A 269 -3.58 -11.80 6.19
N GLN A 270 -3.96 -12.81 6.97
CA GLN A 270 -3.57 -12.94 8.37
C GLN A 270 -2.07 -13.10 8.53
N PHE A 271 -1.43 -13.87 7.65
CA PHE A 271 0.02 -14.03 7.67
C PHE A 271 0.74 -12.68 7.48
N VAL A 272 0.22 -11.79 6.61
CA VAL A 272 0.74 -10.42 6.48
C VAL A 272 0.67 -9.66 7.82
N PHE A 273 -0.42 -9.79 8.56
CA PHE A 273 -0.52 -9.23 9.91
C PHE A 273 0.49 -9.87 10.88
N ILE A 274 0.69 -11.20 10.82
CA ILE A 274 1.68 -11.89 11.68
C ILE A 274 3.08 -11.33 11.45
N GLU A 275 3.48 -11.12 10.19
CA GLU A 275 4.77 -10.51 9.85
C GLU A 275 4.89 -9.11 10.48
N ASP A 276 3.85 -8.29 10.38
CA ASP A 276 3.84 -6.92 10.93
C ASP A 276 3.76 -6.88 12.47
N TRP A 277 3.01 -7.80 13.07
CA TRP A 277 2.91 -7.95 14.52
C TRP A 277 4.24 -8.39 15.11
N TYR A 278 4.87 -9.38 14.50
CA TYR A 278 6.18 -9.85 14.93
C TYR A 278 7.27 -8.79 14.69
N TRP A 279 7.15 -7.99 13.62
CA TRP A 279 8.01 -6.83 13.41
C TRP A 279 7.95 -5.85 14.60
N ALA A 280 6.74 -5.60 15.11
CA ALA A 280 6.49 -4.69 16.22
C ALA A 280 6.80 -5.29 17.60
N THR A 281 6.60 -6.59 17.79
CA THR A 281 6.58 -7.23 19.12
C THR A 281 7.67 -8.26 19.35
N GLN A 282 8.24 -8.82 18.28
CA GLN A 282 9.11 -10.00 18.32
C GLN A 282 8.42 -11.24 18.93
N GLN A 283 7.08 -11.26 18.90
CA GLN A 283 6.24 -12.32 19.42
C GLN A 283 5.27 -12.77 18.34
N LEU A 284 4.96 -14.06 18.31
CA LEU A 284 3.91 -14.58 17.43
C LEU A 284 2.56 -14.41 18.13
N PRO A 285 1.54 -13.86 17.44
CA PRO A 285 0.20 -13.83 17.98
C PRO A 285 -0.33 -15.28 18.07
N LYS A 286 -1.19 -15.54 19.05
CA LYS A 286 -1.82 -16.85 19.23
C LYS A 286 -3.15 -16.85 18.50
N PHE A 287 -3.17 -17.51 17.34
CA PHE A 287 -4.39 -17.78 16.58
C PHE A 287 -4.77 -19.24 16.73
N ASP A 288 -6.04 -19.47 17.07
CA ASP A 288 -6.61 -20.80 16.95
C ASP A 288 -6.81 -21.10 15.46
N ALA A 289 -6.69 -22.38 15.09
CA ALA A 289 -7.06 -22.82 13.75
C ALA A 289 -8.55 -22.47 13.47
N PRO A 290 -8.92 -22.22 12.20
CA PRO A 290 -10.33 -22.12 11.81
C PRO A 290 -11.11 -23.36 12.29
N ALA A 291 -12.40 -23.21 12.54
CA ALA A 291 -13.20 -24.36 12.96
C ALA A 291 -13.27 -25.33 11.79
N ALA A 292 -13.12 -26.64 12.04
CA ALA A 292 -13.20 -27.64 10.97
C ALA A 292 -14.53 -27.58 10.18
N ASP A 293 -15.58 -27.02 10.81
CA ASP A 293 -16.92 -26.85 10.26
C ASP A 293 -17.20 -25.44 9.70
N SER A 294 -16.18 -24.58 9.54
CA SER A 294 -16.37 -23.26 8.92
C SER A 294 -16.66 -23.43 7.43
N VAL A 295 -17.93 -23.67 7.10
CA VAL A 295 -18.46 -23.54 5.74
C VAL A 295 -18.19 -22.11 5.29
N THR A 296 -17.52 -21.91 4.16
CA THR A 296 -17.43 -20.61 3.51
C THR A 296 -18.83 -20.19 3.09
N PRO A 297 -19.52 -19.28 3.82
CA PRO A 297 -20.84 -18.85 3.39
C PRO A 297 -20.61 -17.93 2.20
N SER A 298 -21.32 -18.18 1.10
CA SER A 298 -21.50 -17.21 0.02
C SER A 298 -21.96 -15.87 0.60
N PHE A 299 -21.74 -14.80 -0.15
CA PHE A 299 -22.48 -13.57 0.11
C PHE A 299 -23.93 -13.81 -0.31
N ASP A 300 -24.74 -14.36 0.59
CA ASP A 300 -26.15 -14.58 0.31
C ASP A 300 -26.81 -13.23 0.06
N GLN A 301 -27.29 -13.01 -1.17
CA GLN A 301 -28.39 -12.07 -1.40
C GLN A 301 -29.68 -12.77 -0.99
N PRO A 302 -30.59 -12.11 -0.24
CA PRO A 302 -31.91 -12.66 -0.03
C PRO A 302 -32.71 -12.56 -1.35
N GLY A 303 -32.62 -13.60 -2.18
CA GLY A 303 -33.45 -13.74 -3.37
C GLY A 303 -32.81 -14.50 -4.54
N ASP A 304 -33.27 -15.74 -4.71
CA ASP A 304 -33.41 -16.44 -6.00
C ASP A 304 -32.14 -16.94 -6.75
N HIS A 305 -31.81 -18.23 -6.56
CA HIS A 305 -31.80 -19.28 -7.62
C HIS A 305 -30.68 -20.33 -7.50
N GLY A 306 -31.06 -21.58 -7.19
CA GLY A 306 -30.65 -22.79 -7.94
C GLY A 306 -29.21 -23.33 -7.83
N ALA A 307 -29.09 -24.65 -8.02
CA ALA A 307 -27.89 -25.48 -7.90
C ALA A 307 -26.66 -25.14 -8.79
N ASN A 308 -26.65 -23.99 -9.48
CA ASN A 308 -25.49 -23.44 -10.20
C ASN A 308 -24.57 -22.56 -9.33
N GLU A 309 -24.97 -22.19 -8.11
CA GLU A 309 -24.20 -21.30 -7.21
C GLU A 309 -22.91 -21.92 -6.63
N ARG A 310 -22.75 -23.26 -6.67
CA ARG A 310 -21.46 -23.88 -6.29
C ARG A 310 -20.30 -23.49 -7.21
N ALA A 311 -20.58 -22.98 -8.41
CA ALA A 311 -19.58 -22.41 -9.30
C ALA A 311 -19.25 -20.94 -9.00
N ALA A 312 -20.09 -20.22 -8.24
CA ALA A 312 -19.93 -18.78 -7.97
C ALA A 312 -18.86 -18.46 -6.88
N ASN A 313 -18.32 -19.47 -6.20
CA ASN A 313 -17.45 -19.31 -5.02
C ASN A 313 -16.04 -19.89 -5.21
N ASN A 314 -15.46 -19.78 -6.41
CA ASN A 314 -14.13 -20.30 -6.70
C ASN A 314 -13.18 -19.24 -7.28
N MET A 315 -13.20 -18.05 -6.71
CA MET A 315 -12.27 -16.98 -7.08
C MET A 315 -10.86 -17.36 -6.65
N HIS A 316 -9.89 -17.11 -7.53
CA HIS A 316 -8.49 -17.37 -7.23
C HIS A 316 -7.82 -16.08 -6.78
N CYS A 317 -7.32 -16.06 -5.54
CA CYS A 317 -6.72 -14.88 -4.95
C CYS A 317 -5.23 -15.07 -4.73
N LEU A 318 -4.46 -14.04 -5.06
CA LEU A 318 -3.08 -13.86 -4.65
C LEU A 318 -3.00 -12.64 -3.74
N VAL A 319 -2.55 -12.86 -2.50
CA VAL A 319 -2.20 -11.77 -1.58
C VAL A 319 -0.75 -11.40 -1.85
N LEU A 320 -0.51 -10.11 -2.12
CA LEU A 320 0.79 -9.57 -2.44
C LEU A 320 1.14 -8.51 -1.40
N PRO A 321 1.83 -8.88 -0.30
CA PRO A 321 2.45 -7.91 0.57
C PRO A 321 3.70 -7.35 -0.10
N SER A 322 3.94 -6.07 0.10
CA SER A 322 5.22 -5.44 -0.23
C SER A 322 5.71 -4.60 0.94
N GLY A 323 7.02 -4.44 1.05
CA GLY A 323 7.60 -3.61 2.10
C GLY A 323 9.03 -3.16 1.84
N PRO A 324 9.52 -2.20 2.64
CA PRO A 324 10.87 -1.64 2.49
C PRO A 324 12.00 -2.64 2.75
N ALA A 325 11.70 -3.78 3.38
CA ALA A 325 12.66 -4.84 3.66
C ALA A 325 12.79 -5.87 2.52
N ASP A 326 11.98 -5.77 1.46
CA ASP A 326 11.97 -6.74 0.37
C ASP A 326 13.29 -6.78 -0.39
N LYS A 327 13.61 -7.93 -1.00
CA LYS A 327 14.83 -8.10 -1.82
C LYS A 327 14.74 -7.32 -3.13
N GLN A 328 13.54 -7.22 -3.68
CA GLN A 328 13.22 -6.50 -4.90
C GLN A 328 12.22 -5.39 -4.61
N GLU A 329 11.97 -4.54 -5.60
CA GLU A 329 10.97 -3.48 -5.54
C GLU A 329 9.58 -4.07 -5.78
N THR A 330 9.13 -4.95 -4.87
CA THR A 330 7.96 -5.83 -5.02
C THR A 330 6.72 -5.11 -5.52
N CYS A 331 6.41 -3.95 -4.93
CA CYS A 331 5.21 -3.19 -5.31
C CYS A 331 5.33 -2.60 -6.73
N SER A 332 6.46 -1.99 -7.07
CA SER A 332 6.73 -1.46 -8.42
C SER A 332 6.67 -2.58 -9.47
N LEU A 333 7.31 -3.72 -9.20
CA LEU A 333 7.30 -4.88 -10.09
C LEU A 333 5.91 -5.51 -10.22
N PHE A 334 5.08 -5.50 -9.17
CA PHE A 334 3.69 -5.91 -9.26
C PHE A 334 2.92 -5.07 -10.28
N PHE A 335 3.02 -3.74 -10.21
CA PHE A 335 2.37 -2.87 -11.20
C PHE A 335 2.91 -3.15 -12.61
N VAL A 336 4.22 -3.32 -12.79
CA VAL A 336 4.80 -3.69 -14.09
C VAL A 336 4.20 -4.99 -14.64
N GLU A 337 4.12 -6.04 -13.83
CA GLU A 337 3.51 -7.31 -14.23
C GLU A 337 2.03 -7.13 -14.57
N ALA A 338 1.25 -6.46 -13.71
CA ALA A 338 -0.17 -6.21 -13.96
C ALA A 338 -0.42 -5.44 -15.27
N ILE A 339 0.38 -4.42 -15.57
CA ILE A 339 0.29 -3.65 -16.82
C ILE A 339 0.70 -4.48 -18.03
N ASN A 340 1.69 -5.36 -17.88
CA ASN A 340 2.14 -6.25 -18.96
C ASN A 340 1.18 -7.43 -19.20
N ALA A 341 0.39 -7.82 -18.19
CA ALA A 341 -0.65 -8.84 -18.33
C ALA A 341 -1.80 -8.38 -19.23
N ALA A 342 -2.11 -7.08 -19.21
CA ALA A 342 -3.24 -6.50 -19.94
C ALA A 342 -3.06 -6.59 -21.47
N ARG A 343 -4.10 -7.12 -22.13
CA ARG A 343 -4.19 -7.28 -23.59
C ARG A 343 -5.19 -6.34 -24.23
N GLU A 344 -6.26 -6.01 -23.51
CA GLU A 344 -7.38 -5.20 -24.00
C GLU A 344 -7.45 -3.88 -23.22
N ARG A 345 -7.37 -3.93 -21.89
CA ARG A 345 -7.44 -2.73 -21.03
C ARG A 345 -6.69 -2.89 -19.71
N ILE A 346 -6.21 -1.76 -19.20
CA ILE A 346 -5.68 -1.62 -17.85
C ILE A 346 -6.20 -0.30 -17.28
N TRP A 347 -7.09 -0.40 -16.29
CA TRP A 347 -7.64 0.78 -15.62
C TRP A 347 -7.11 0.84 -14.19
N ILE A 348 -6.59 2.01 -13.80
CA ILE A 348 -5.98 2.21 -12.49
C ILE A 348 -6.63 3.40 -11.80
N THR A 349 -7.00 3.25 -10.53
CA THR A 349 -7.38 4.37 -9.67
C THR A 349 -6.32 4.56 -8.60
N THR A 350 -5.96 5.81 -8.35
CA THR A 350 -4.94 6.12 -7.36
C THR A 350 -5.07 7.57 -6.88
N PRO A 351 -4.90 7.87 -5.57
CA PRO A 351 -4.85 9.26 -5.12
C PRO A 351 -3.60 9.99 -5.63
N TYR A 352 -2.50 9.27 -5.85
CA TYR A 352 -1.19 9.83 -6.15
C TYR A 352 -0.59 9.15 -7.37
N LEU A 353 -0.47 9.92 -8.46
CA LEU A 353 0.18 9.48 -9.69
C LEU A 353 1.61 10.02 -9.71
N VAL A 354 2.54 9.24 -9.19
CA VAL A 354 3.98 9.55 -9.19
C VAL A 354 4.76 8.25 -9.50
N PRO A 355 4.49 7.58 -10.63
CA PRO A 355 5.10 6.29 -10.92
C PRO A 355 6.62 6.44 -11.06
N ASP A 356 7.32 5.34 -10.80
CA ASP A 356 8.73 5.24 -11.13
C ASP A 356 8.94 4.99 -12.63
N GLU A 357 10.20 4.97 -13.05
CA GLU A 357 10.55 4.81 -14.46
C GLU A 357 10.10 3.45 -15.02
N ALA A 358 10.17 2.38 -14.23
CA ALA A 358 9.78 1.04 -14.69
C ALA A 358 8.27 0.93 -14.91
N VAL A 359 7.47 1.39 -13.95
CA VAL A 359 6.00 1.43 -14.06
C VAL A 359 5.58 2.36 -15.19
N PHE A 360 6.20 3.55 -15.29
CA PHE A 360 5.86 4.47 -16.37
C PHE A 360 6.22 3.89 -17.75
N ALA A 361 7.37 3.25 -17.90
CA ALA A 361 7.74 2.55 -19.14
C ALA A 361 6.74 1.44 -19.50
N ALA A 362 6.28 0.65 -18.52
CA ALA A 362 5.26 -0.38 -18.74
C ALA A 362 3.93 0.22 -19.23
N LEU A 363 3.47 1.32 -18.61
CA LEU A 363 2.25 2.03 -19.05
C LEU A 363 2.37 2.51 -20.50
N ARG A 364 3.53 3.10 -20.87
CA ARG A 364 3.78 3.58 -22.24
C ARG A 364 3.76 2.41 -23.23
N LEU A 365 4.39 1.28 -22.87
CA LEU A 365 4.39 0.09 -23.72
C LEU A 365 2.98 -0.49 -23.88
N ALA A 366 2.16 -0.50 -22.82
CA ALA A 366 0.77 -0.94 -22.92
C ALA A 366 -0.04 -0.06 -23.89
N ALA A 367 0.07 1.26 -23.78
CA ALA A 367 -0.56 2.17 -24.72
C ALA A 367 -0.09 1.95 -26.17
N LEU A 368 1.22 1.73 -26.39
CA LEU A 368 1.78 1.41 -27.71
C LEU A 368 1.30 0.06 -28.27
N ARG A 369 0.96 -0.91 -27.40
CA ARG A 369 0.32 -2.18 -27.81
C ARG A 369 -1.14 -2.01 -28.21
N GLY A 370 -1.74 -0.83 -28.01
CA GLY A 370 -3.16 -0.57 -28.27
C GLY A 370 -4.08 -0.95 -27.11
N VAL A 371 -3.55 -1.20 -25.92
CA VAL A 371 -4.33 -1.43 -24.70
C VAL A 371 -5.03 -0.13 -24.29
N ASP A 372 -6.30 -0.19 -23.90
CA ASP A 372 -7.02 0.96 -23.31
C ASP A 372 -6.51 1.23 -21.89
N VAL A 373 -5.53 2.14 -21.79
CA VAL A 373 -4.94 2.56 -20.52
C VAL A 373 -5.69 3.79 -19.99
N ARG A 374 -6.39 3.62 -18.86
CA ARG A 374 -7.09 4.71 -18.16
C ARG A 374 -6.59 4.85 -16.74
N ILE A 375 -6.32 6.08 -16.30
CA ILE A 375 -5.96 6.35 -14.90
C ILE A 375 -6.89 7.41 -14.32
N LEU A 376 -7.56 7.07 -13.22
CA LEU A 376 -8.41 7.96 -12.46
C LEU A 376 -7.65 8.52 -11.24
N ILE A 377 -7.63 9.85 -11.12
CA ILE A 377 -6.91 10.58 -10.07
C ILE A 377 -7.81 11.68 -9.43
N PRO A 378 -7.48 12.20 -8.25
CA PRO A 378 -8.32 13.19 -7.56
C PRO A 378 -8.37 14.54 -8.27
N SER A 379 -9.51 15.23 -8.27
CA SER A 379 -9.56 16.67 -8.60
C SER A 379 -9.15 17.57 -7.44
N ARG A 380 -9.43 17.13 -6.20
CA ARG A 380 -9.11 17.85 -4.96
C ARG A 380 -7.79 17.37 -4.39
N ARG A 381 -7.01 18.28 -3.82
CA ARG A 381 -5.69 18.01 -3.24
C ARG A 381 -5.78 17.95 -1.73
N ASP A 382 -5.21 16.92 -1.14
CA ASP A 382 -4.88 16.83 0.28
C ASP A 382 -3.42 17.27 0.53
N HIS A 383 -2.51 16.94 -0.40
CA HIS A 383 -1.09 17.30 -0.35
C HIS A 383 -0.64 18.14 -1.55
N LEU A 384 -0.06 19.31 -1.28
CA LEU A 384 0.30 20.30 -2.31
C LEU A 384 1.38 19.80 -3.28
N VAL A 385 2.45 19.23 -2.73
CA VAL A 385 3.63 18.82 -3.49
C VAL A 385 3.29 17.60 -4.37
N VAL A 386 2.66 16.59 -3.78
CA VAL A 386 2.22 15.38 -4.51
C VAL A 386 1.27 15.76 -5.64
N PHE A 387 0.27 16.61 -5.37
CA PHE A 387 -0.67 17.05 -6.40
C PHE A 387 -0.01 17.81 -7.55
N ALA A 388 1.00 18.64 -7.26
CA ALA A 388 1.77 19.35 -8.29
C ALA A 388 2.63 18.40 -9.13
N ALA A 389 3.28 17.41 -8.51
CA ALA A 389 4.02 16.37 -9.21
C ALA A 389 3.07 15.52 -10.09
N SER A 390 1.93 15.08 -9.55
CA SER A 390 0.94 14.30 -10.29
C SER A 390 0.37 15.01 -11.50
N LYS A 391 0.25 16.35 -11.49
CA LYS A 391 -0.11 17.12 -12.69
C LYS A 391 0.90 16.96 -13.82
N LEU A 392 2.18 16.95 -13.49
CA LEU A 392 3.24 16.77 -14.49
C LEU A 392 3.27 15.34 -15.02
N TYR A 393 3.15 14.33 -14.15
CA TYR A 393 3.04 12.94 -14.57
C TYR A 393 1.78 12.67 -15.41
N ALA A 394 0.66 13.29 -15.07
CA ALA A 394 -0.56 13.22 -15.86
C ALA A 394 -0.34 13.80 -17.27
N TYR A 395 0.32 14.95 -17.38
CA TYR A 395 0.70 15.52 -18.67
C TYR A 395 1.62 14.60 -19.48
N ASP A 396 2.65 14.03 -18.86
CA ASP A 396 3.54 13.07 -19.53
C ASP A 396 2.80 11.79 -19.96
N SER A 397 1.81 11.35 -19.18
CA SER A 397 0.97 10.18 -19.47
C SER A 397 0.10 10.41 -20.71
N LEU A 398 -0.55 11.58 -20.79
CA LEU A 398 -1.35 11.97 -21.96
C LEU A 398 -0.52 11.97 -23.24
N ARG A 399 0.73 12.46 -23.17
CA ARG A 399 1.67 12.45 -24.31
C ARG A 399 2.07 11.03 -24.74
N ALA A 400 1.88 10.03 -23.89
CA ALA A 400 2.13 8.64 -24.19
C ALA A 400 0.87 7.88 -24.66
N GLY A 401 -0.26 8.56 -24.86
CA GLY A 401 -1.52 7.91 -25.26
C GLY A 401 -2.31 7.31 -24.10
N ILE A 402 -1.94 7.59 -22.86
CA ILE A 402 -2.66 7.14 -21.67
C ILE A 402 -3.76 8.16 -21.35
N ARG A 403 -5.00 7.69 -21.15
CA ARG A 403 -6.14 8.54 -20.83
C ARG A 403 -6.19 8.81 -19.34
N ILE A 404 -6.30 10.09 -18.94
CA ILE A 404 -6.31 10.49 -17.53
C ILE A 404 -7.64 11.17 -17.20
N PHE A 405 -8.21 10.79 -16.06
CA PHE A 405 -9.49 11.29 -15.56
C PHE A 405 -9.33 11.90 -14.18
N ARG A 406 -10.03 13.02 -13.93
CA ARG A 406 -10.09 13.70 -12.63
C ARG A 406 -11.47 13.50 -12.02
N TYR A 407 -11.55 12.77 -10.91
CA TYR A 407 -12.78 12.57 -10.16
C TYR A 407 -13.29 13.88 -9.56
N GLN A 408 -14.50 14.33 -9.93
CA GLN A 408 -15.03 15.65 -9.56
C GLN A 408 -15.73 15.73 -8.19
N PRO A 409 -16.56 14.74 -7.78
CA PRO A 409 -17.44 14.89 -6.61
C PRO A 409 -16.70 15.20 -5.32
N GLY A 410 -15.54 14.58 -5.08
CA GLY A 410 -14.79 14.74 -3.83
C GLY A 410 -13.34 14.25 -3.95
N PHE A 411 -12.80 13.72 -2.87
CA PHE A 411 -11.44 13.18 -2.85
C PHE A 411 -11.46 11.69 -3.18
N LEU A 412 -10.73 11.33 -4.24
CA LEU A 412 -10.54 9.95 -4.67
C LEU A 412 -9.35 9.34 -3.92
N HIS A 413 -9.58 8.28 -3.16
CA HIS A 413 -8.53 7.59 -2.41
C HIS A 413 -8.49 6.08 -2.70
N GLN A 414 -9.17 5.63 -3.75
CA GLN A 414 -9.09 4.24 -4.19
C GLN A 414 -7.68 3.83 -4.63
N LYS A 415 -7.37 2.53 -4.50
CA LYS A 415 -6.18 1.88 -5.06
C LYS A 415 -6.61 0.60 -5.77
N VAL A 416 -7.13 0.76 -6.97
CA VAL A 416 -7.75 -0.33 -7.75
C VAL A 416 -7.01 -0.48 -9.07
N VAL A 417 -6.78 -1.72 -9.48
CA VAL A 417 -6.24 -2.08 -10.79
C VAL A 417 -7.18 -3.10 -11.44
N LEU A 418 -7.73 -2.78 -12.59
CA LEU A 418 -8.56 -3.69 -13.40
C LEU A 418 -7.76 -4.15 -14.63
N ILE A 419 -7.63 -5.46 -14.82
CA ILE A 419 -6.87 -6.09 -15.89
C ILE A 419 -7.86 -6.83 -16.80
N ASP A 420 -8.05 -6.30 -18.01
CA ASP A 420 -8.98 -6.85 -19.00
C ASP A 420 -10.38 -7.13 -18.40
N SER A 421 -11.03 -8.21 -18.82
CA SER A 421 -12.22 -8.78 -18.18
C SER A 421 -11.86 -9.94 -17.24
N SER A 422 -10.59 -10.03 -16.82
CA SER A 422 -10.00 -11.28 -16.32
C SER A 422 -9.66 -11.24 -14.83
N ALA A 423 -9.20 -10.10 -14.34
CA ALA A 423 -8.77 -9.95 -12.95
C ALA A 423 -8.87 -8.50 -12.47
N ALA A 424 -8.94 -8.33 -11.16
CA ALA A 424 -8.81 -7.03 -10.51
C ALA A 424 -7.97 -7.15 -9.24
N ALA A 425 -7.23 -6.10 -8.90
CA ALA A 425 -6.48 -5.99 -7.65
C ALA A 425 -6.91 -4.76 -6.86
N ILE A 426 -7.19 -4.96 -5.57
CA ILE A 426 -7.60 -3.91 -4.64
C ILE A 426 -6.75 -4.02 -3.38
N GLY A 427 -6.35 -2.88 -2.83
CA GLY A 427 -5.54 -2.87 -1.61
C GLY A 427 -5.16 -1.47 -1.15
N SER A 428 -3.96 -1.35 -0.61
CA SER A 428 -3.48 -0.10 0.02
C SER A 428 -2.44 0.67 -0.82
N ALA A 429 -1.83 0.03 -1.82
CA ALA A 429 -0.69 0.58 -2.56
C ALA A 429 -1.09 1.66 -3.57
N ASN A 430 -0.54 2.87 -3.42
CA ASN A 430 -0.69 3.93 -4.40
C ASN A 430 0.26 3.71 -5.60
N LEU A 431 0.03 4.44 -6.70
CA LEU A 431 0.90 4.45 -7.87
C LEU A 431 2.01 5.52 -7.71
N ASP A 432 2.73 5.46 -6.59
CA ASP A 432 3.76 6.41 -6.19
C ASP A 432 5.03 5.73 -5.65
N ASN A 433 6.13 6.48 -5.59
CA ASN A 433 7.41 5.91 -5.17
C ASN A 433 7.43 5.56 -3.68
N ARG A 434 6.62 6.26 -2.86
CA ARG A 434 6.49 5.98 -1.44
C ARG A 434 5.87 4.61 -1.17
N SER A 435 4.75 4.27 -1.80
CA SER A 435 4.18 2.92 -1.74
C SER A 435 5.15 1.89 -2.33
N PHE A 436 5.94 2.25 -3.34
CA PHE A 436 6.87 1.31 -3.95
C PHE A 436 8.04 0.89 -3.04
N ARG A 437 8.44 1.75 -2.09
CA ARG A 437 9.76 1.64 -1.41
C ARG A 437 9.77 1.84 0.08
N LEU A 438 8.86 2.67 0.58
CA LEU A 438 8.92 3.17 1.95
C LEU A 438 7.80 2.60 2.80
N ASN A 439 6.63 2.34 2.21
CA ASN A 439 5.50 1.80 2.95
C ASN A 439 5.48 0.27 2.91
N PHE A 440 4.97 -0.30 4.00
CA PHE A 440 4.38 -1.64 3.95
C PHE A 440 3.00 -1.50 3.33
N GLU A 441 2.76 -2.25 2.25
CA GLU A 441 1.50 -2.24 1.50
C GLU A 441 1.00 -3.68 1.30
N ILE A 442 -0.28 -3.81 0.96
CA ILE A 442 -0.92 -5.07 0.62
C ILE A 442 -1.84 -4.85 -0.57
N MET A 443 -1.77 -5.74 -1.56
CA MET A 443 -2.73 -5.84 -2.66
C MET A 443 -3.29 -7.26 -2.69
N VAL A 444 -4.58 -7.40 -2.98
CA VAL A 444 -5.20 -8.71 -3.25
C VAL A 444 -5.59 -8.74 -4.72
N LEU A 445 -4.90 -9.57 -5.50
CA LEU A 445 -5.21 -9.82 -6.90
C LEU A 445 -6.18 -11.00 -7.01
N THR A 446 -7.37 -10.74 -7.52
CA THR A 446 -8.44 -11.72 -7.70
C THR A 446 -8.63 -12.00 -9.17
N VAL A 447 -8.41 -13.25 -9.58
CA VAL A 447 -8.68 -13.73 -10.94
C VAL A 447 -10.06 -14.36 -10.97
N ASP A 448 -11.01 -13.57 -11.45
CA ASP A 448 -12.39 -13.95 -11.69
C ASP A 448 -13.06 -12.94 -12.61
N ARG A 449 -13.86 -13.41 -13.57
CA ARG A 449 -14.53 -12.53 -14.55
C ARG A 449 -15.70 -11.77 -13.94
N GLY A 450 -16.45 -12.38 -13.02
CA GLY A 450 -17.57 -11.76 -12.34
C GLY A 450 -17.09 -10.61 -11.45
N PHE A 451 -16.05 -10.84 -10.66
CA PHE A 451 -15.42 -9.80 -9.86
C PHE A 451 -14.79 -8.70 -10.71
N ALA A 452 -14.13 -9.04 -11.83
CA ALA A 452 -13.62 -8.04 -12.76
C ALA A 452 -14.74 -7.17 -13.36
N LEU A 453 -15.91 -7.74 -13.66
CA LEU A 453 -17.09 -7.01 -14.12
C LEU A 453 -17.71 -6.12 -13.04
N GLU A 454 -17.76 -6.60 -11.79
CA GLU A 454 -18.18 -5.79 -10.63
C GLU A 454 -17.29 -4.55 -10.49
N VAL A 455 -15.97 -4.73 -10.55
CA VAL A 455 -14.99 -3.64 -10.51
C VAL A 455 -15.11 -2.72 -11.73
N GLU A 456 -15.29 -3.28 -12.92
CA GLU A 456 -15.55 -2.49 -14.13
C GLU A 456 -16.75 -1.58 -13.97
N THR A 457 -17.88 -2.12 -13.51
CA THR A 457 -19.13 -1.36 -13.32
C THR A 457 -18.91 -0.22 -12.33
N MET A 458 -18.29 -0.51 -11.18
CA MET A 458 -17.92 0.50 -10.20
C MET A 458 -17.03 1.61 -10.80
N LEU A 459 -16.04 1.25 -11.62
CA LEU A 459 -15.13 2.23 -12.23
C LEU A 459 -15.81 3.04 -13.34
N LEU A 460 -16.75 2.47 -14.09
CA LEU A 460 -17.52 3.19 -15.09
C LEU A 460 -18.39 4.28 -14.45
N ASP A 461 -19.01 3.99 -13.30
CA ASP A 461 -19.73 4.99 -12.50
C ASP A 461 -18.78 6.11 -12.04
N ASP A 462 -17.58 5.74 -11.57
CA ASP A 462 -16.57 6.72 -11.17
C ASP A 462 -16.08 7.57 -12.37
N PHE A 463 -15.94 6.99 -13.56
CA PHE A 463 -15.58 7.71 -14.78
C PHE A 463 -16.69 8.63 -15.28
N ALA A 464 -17.97 8.27 -15.09
CA ALA A 464 -19.11 9.13 -15.45
C ALA A 464 -19.13 10.43 -14.63
N GLU A 465 -18.69 10.36 -13.37
CA GLU A 465 -18.52 11.51 -12.46
C GLU A 465 -17.15 12.22 -12.63
N SER A 466 -16.40 11.88 -13.67
CA SER A 466 -15.04 12.37 -13.88
C SER A 466 -14.91 13.22 -15.13
N ARG A 467 -13.88 14.08 -15.12
CA ARG A 467 -13.46 14.84 -16.30
C ARG A 467 -12.21 14.21 -16.90
N GLU A 468 -12.28 13.79 -18.15
CA GLU A 468 -11.08 13.47 -18.94
C GLU A 468 -10.25 14.75 -19.19
N ILE A 469 -8.95 14.68 -18.95
CA ILE A 469 -8.05 15.82 -19.13
C ILE A 469 -7.26 15.73 -20.44
N ASP A 470 -7.02 16.85 -21.10
CA ASP A 470 -6.45 16.96 -22.46
C ASP A 470 -5.07 17.64 -22.49
N GLY A 471 -4.42 17.78 -21.33
CA GLY A 471 -3.09 18.36 -21.14
C GLY A 471 -3.09 19.86 -20.86
N ASP A 472 -4.26 20.50 -20.91
CA ASP A 472 -4.39 21.94 -20.67
C ASP A 472 -4.07 22.36 -19.24
N GLU A 473 -4.21 21.47 -18.26
CA GLU A 473 -3.77 21.71 -16.89
C GLU A 473 -2.29 22.16 -16.84
N TYR A 474 -1.43 21.58 -17.69
CA TYR A 474 -0.02 21.98 -17.81
C TYR A 474 0.16 23.13 -18.81
N ARG A 475 -0.41 23.03 -20.02
CA ARG A 475 -0.17 24.00 -21.10
C ARG A 475 -0.68 25.40 -20.77
N LYS A 476 -1.84 25.52 -20.11
CA LYS A 476 -2.44 26.80 -19.70
C LYS A 476 -1.92 27.30 -18.36
N SER A 477 -1.07 26.55 -17.67
CA SER A 477 -0.41 27.01 -16.44
C SER A 477 0.68 28.04 -16.74
N ASN A 478 0.76 29.10 -15.92
CA ASN A 478 1.81 30.10 -16.05
C ASN A 478 3.22 29.50 -15.80
N ALA A 479 4.26 30.22 -16.22
CA ALA A 479 5.65 29.74 -16.15
C ALA A 479 6.07 29.34 -14.72
N LEU A 480 5.69 30.14 -13.71
CA LEU A 480 5.98 29.84 -12.31
C LEU A 480 5.33 28.53 -11.86
N ARG A 481 4.05 28.31 -12.17
CA ARG A 481 3.34 27.06 -11.82
C ARG A 481 3.95 25.85 -12.51
N ARG A 482 4.35 25.98 -13.79
CA ARG A 482 5.07 24.91 -14.49
C ARG A 482 6.41 24.60 -13.82
N MET A 483 7.19 25.62 -13.48
CA MET A 483 8.44 25.44 -12.73
C MET A 483 8.20 24.72 -11.39
N LEU A 484 7.17 25.12 -10.63
CA LEU A 484 6.82 24.48 -9.37
C LEU A 484 6.42 23.00 -9.53
N MET A 485 5.76 22.63 -10.63
CA MET A 485 5.46 21.22 -10.93
C MET A 485 6.74 20.40 -11.15
N HIS A 486 7.72 20.97 -11.87
CA HIS A 486 9.04 20.32 -12.07
C HIS A 486 9.83 20.24 -10.78
N VAL A 487 9.83 21.28 -9.95
CA VAL A 487 10.44 21.26 -8.61
C VAL A 487 9.77 20.20 -7.73
N ALA A 488 8.43 20.10 -7.76
CA ALA A 488 7.70 19.08 -7.00
C ALA A 488 8.11 17.65 -7.43
N ARG A 489 8.33 17.41 -8.72
CA ARG A 489 8.83 16.11 -9.24
C ARG A 489 10.24 15.76 -8.76
N LEU A 490 11.08 16.73 -8.36
CA LEU A 490 12.37 16.41 -7.76
C LEU A 490 12.23 15.66 -6.42
N PHE A 491 11.07 15.80 -5.76
CA PHE A 491 10.75 15.05 -4.54
C PHE A 491 10.16 13.67 -4.82
N SER A 492 9.91 13.29 -6.09
CA SER A 492 9.32 11.99 -6.46
C SER A 492 9.87 10.79 -5.68
N PRO A 493 11.20 10.65 -5.41
CA PRO A 493 11.72 9.48 -4.68
C PRO A 493 11.13 9.26 -3.27
N ILE A 494 10.54 10.29 -2.64
CA ILE A 494 9.94 10.22 -1.30
C ILE A 494 8.42 10.47 -1.29
N LEU A 495 7.85 10.86 -2.45
CA LEU A 495 6.43 11.15 -2.63
C LEU A 495 5.64 9.87 -2.85
#